data_AF-A0A1L4C2H6-F1
#
_entry.id   AF-A0A1L4C2H6-F1
#
_cell.length_a   1.000
_cell.length_b   1.000
_cell.length_c   1.000
_cell.angle_alpha   90.00
_cell.angle_beta   90.00
_cell.angle_gamma   90.00
#
_symmetry.space_group_name_H-M   'P 1'
#
loop_
_entity.id
_entity.type
_entity.pdbx_description
1 polymer ?
#
loop_
_entity_poly.entity_id
_entity_poly.type
_entity_poly.pdbx_seq_one_letter_code
_entity_poly.pdbx_strand_id
1 'polypeptide(L)' 'MGIKDAIKPRHYNKGEIDLYESWYLTRPFNEFRAAMESIAERYMKRDKIDRIEDLDKCIETLTRLREYEVRRKEEE' A
#
# COMPACT_ATOMS: atom_id res chain seq x y z
N MET A 1 8.47 -43.50 10.95
CA MET A 1 7.35 -42.61 11.36
C MET A 1 7.85 -41.19 11.20
N GLY A 2 7.47 -40.52 10.11
CA GLY A 2 8.04 -39.23 9.72
C GLY A 2 7.43 -38.09 10.52
N ILE A 3 8.26 -37.42 11.32
CA ILE A 3 7.92 -36.08 11.78
C ILE A 3 8.35 -35.16 10.65
N LYS A 4 7.37 -34.80 9.82
CA LYS A 4 7.53 -33.75 8.81
C LYS A 4 7.96 -32.51 9.57
N ASP A 5 9.23 -32.13 9.46
CA ASP A 5 9.66 -30.76 9.70
C ASP A 5 8.68 -29.88 8.94
N ALA A 6 7.80 -29.20 9.68
CA ALA A 6 6.93 -28.21 9.10
C ALA A 6 7.85 -27.11 8.59
N ILE A 7 8.21 -27.20 7.31
CA ILE A 7 8.89 -26.13 6.58
C ILE A 7 7.92 -24.96 6.62
N LYS A 8 8.02 -24.13 7.67
CA LYS A 8 7.28 -22.89 7.76
C LYS A 8 7.70 -22.06 6.54
N PRO A 9 6.77 -21.54 5.73
CA PRO A 9 7.12 -20.70 4.60
C PRO A 9 7.98 -19.53 5.09
N ARG A 10 9.19 -19.38 4.53
CA ARG A 10 10.06 -18.21 4.71
C ARG A 10 9.45 -17.00 3.98
N HIS A 11 8.26 -16.56 4.38
CA HIS A 11 7.60 -15.38 3.80
C HIS A 11 7.60 -14.16 4.73
N TYR A 12 8.50 -14.15 5.71
CA TYR A 12 8.84 -12.95 6.49
C TYR A 12 10.30 -12.52 6.26
N ASN A 13 10.84 -12.71 5.06
CA ASN A 13 11.95 -11.88 4.62
C ASN A 13 11.38 -10.48 4.33
N LYS A 14 11.19 -9.72 5.41
CA LYS A 14 10.94 -8.28 5.42
C LYS A 14 12.11 -7.60 4.72
N GLY A 15 12.01 -7.43 3.41
CA GLY A 15 12.72 -6.35 2.73
C GLY A 15 12.18 -5.03 3.27
N GLU A 16 13.07 -4.07 3.46
CA GLU A 16 12.91 -2.79 4.18
C GLU A 16 12.00 -1.77 3.46
N ILE A 17 11.07 -2.25 2.63
CA ILE A 17 10.30 -1.46 1.68
C ILE A 17 8.83 -1.81 1.85
N ASP A 18 7.99 -0.81 2.14
CA ASP A 18 6.55 -1.04 2.28
C ASP A 18 5.85 -1.24 0.92
N LEU A 19 4.56 -1.59 0.97
CA LEU A 19 3.78 -1.91 -0.22
C LEU A 19 3.71 -0.74 -1.21
N TYR A 20 3.55 0.50 -0.72
CA TYR A 20 3.41 1.66 -1.58
C TYR A 20 4.74 2.03 -2.23
N GLU A 21 5.84 1.98 -1.47
CA GLU A 21 7.18 2.19 -2.03
C GLU A 21 7.52 1.08 -3.05
N SER A 22 7.17 -0.16 -2.75
CA SER A 22 7.35 -1.27 -3.69
C SER A 22 6.58 -1.03 -4.99
N TRP A 23 5.33 -0.56 -4.92
CA TRP A 23 4.54 -0.26 -6.11
C TRP A 23 5.07 0.94 -6.88
N TYR A 24 5.50 1.99 -6.19
CA TYR A 24 6.12 3.16 -6.80
C TYR A 24 7.39 2.78 -7.58
N LEU A 25 8.23 1.91 -7.03
CA LEU A 25 9.48 1.47 -7.67
C LEU A 25 9.28 0.48 -8.83
N THR A 26 8.16 -0.25 -8.86
CA THR A 26 7.96 -1.38 -9.80
C THR A 26 6.91 -1.12 -10.87
N ARG A 27 6.11 -0.07 -10.75
CA ARG A 27 5.00 0.25 -11.67
C ARG A 27 5.23 1.60 -12.37
N PRO A 28 4.72 1.79 -13.60
CA PRO A 28 4.56 3.11 -14.17
C PRO A 28 3.81 4.04 -13.20
N PHE A 29 4.23 5.31 -13.12
CA PHE A 29 3.69 6.22 -12.10
C PHE A 29 2.18 6.46 -12.22
N ASN A 30 1.63 6.43 -13.44
CA ASN A 30 0.18 6.51 -13.67
C ASN A 30 -0.58 5.28 -13.11
N GLU A 31 -0.01 4.08 -13.20
CA GLU A 31 -0.58 2.87 -12.61
C GLU A 31 -0.52 2.92 -11.09
N PHE A 32 0.61 3.37 -10.53
CA PHE A 32 0.77 3.60 -9.10
C PHE A 32 -0.28 4.59 -8.57
N ARG A 33 -0.44 5.74 -9.24
CA ARG A 33 -1.45 6.75 -8.90
C ARG A 33 -2.86 6.15 -8.88
N ALA A 34 -3.25 5.46 -9.96
CA ALA A 34 -4.57 4.84 -10.05
C ALA A 34 -4.81 3.79 -8.95
N ALA A 35 -3.78 3.04 -8.56
CA ALA A 35 -3.87 2.07 -7.48
C ALA A 35 -4.09 2.76 -6.11
N MET A 36 -3.35 3.83 -5.83
CA MET A 36 -3.50 4.62 -4.60
C MET A 36 -4.90 5.26 -4.51
N GLU A 37 -5.38 5.85 -5.60
CA GLU A 37 -6.73 6.43 -5.70
C GLU A 37 -7.82 5.38 -5.46
N SER A 38 -7.68 4.18 -6.05
CA SER A 38 -8.61 3.08 -5.86
C SER A 38 -8.65 2.58 -4.40
N ILE A 39 -7.49 2.56 -3.71
CA ILE A 39 -7.40 2.21 -2.29
C ILE A 39 -8.10 3.27 -1.42
N ALA A 40 -7.83 4.54 -1.67
CA ALA A 40 -8.48 5.64 -0.96
C ALA A 40 -10.00 5.61 -1.17
N GLU A 41 -10.47 5.41 -2.41
CA GLU A 41 -11.88 5.26 -2.75
C GLU A 41 -12.54 4.10 -1.99
N ARG A 42 -11.86 2.95 -1.90
CA ARG A 42 -12.34 1.80 -1.12
C ARG A 42 -12.53 2.14 0.35
N TYR A 43 -11.62 2.91 0.96
CA TYR A 43 -11.77 3.32 2.36
C TYR A 43 -12.91 4.34 2.51
N MET A 44 -13.06 5.29 1.58
CA MET A 44 -14.16 6.24 1.59
C MET A 44 -15.53 5.58 1.47
N LYS A 45 -15.68 4.59 0.60
CA LYS A 45 -16.99 4.00 0.26
C LYS A 45 -17.37 2.78 1.10
N ARG A 46 -16.52 2.32 2.02
CA ARG A 46 -16.82 1.12 2.80
C ARG A 46 -18.01 1.35 3.72
N ASP A 47 -18.96 0.42 3.66
CA ASP A 47 -20.09 0.38 4.58
C ASP A 47 -19.66 -0.33 5.88
N LYS A 48 -19.55 0.44 6.95
CA LYS A 48 -19.21 0.01 8.31
C LYS A 48 -19.96 0.87 9.32
N ILE A 49 -20.25 0.28 10.48
CA ILE A 49 -20.89 0.96 11.61
C ILE A 49 -19.99 2.07 12.18
N ASP A 50 -18.68 1.83 12.26
CA ASP A 50 -17.68 2.84 12.61
C ASP A 50 -16.72 3.03 11.42
N ARG A 51 -16.63 4.27 10.95
CA ARG A 51 -15.89 4.66 9.74
C ARG A 51 -14.66 5.51 10.05
N ILE A 52 -14.40 5.86 11.30
CA ILE A 52 -13.28 6.76 11.65
C ILE A 52 -11.94 6.16 11.19
N GLU A 53 -11.69 4.89 11.52
CA GLU A 53 -10.46 4.20 11.13
C GLU A 53 -10.28 4.13 9.59
N ASP A 54 -11.36 3.96 8.83
CA ASP A 54 -11.28 3.94 7.37
C ASP A 54 -11.05 5.35 6.81
N LEU A 55 -11.62 6.39 7.42
CA LEU A 55 -11.30 7.79 7.06
C LEU A 55 -9.84 8.11 7.34
N ASP A 56 -9.29 7.69 8.48
CA ASP A 56 -7.87 7.87 8.80
C ASP A 56 -6.96 7.17 7.77
N LYS A 57 -7.30 5.94 7.37
CA LYS A 57 -6.57 5.21 6.31
C LYS A 57 -6.69 5.88 4.94
N CYS A 58 -7.84 6.47 4.63
CA CYS A 58 -8.00 7.26 3.41
C CYS A 58 -7.07 8.48 3.43
N ILE A 59 -7.08 9.24 4.52
CA ILE A 59 -6.22 10.42 4.70
C ILE A 59 -4.75 10.03 4.59
N GLU A 60 -4.32 8.95 5.25
CA GLU A 60 -2.96 8.44 5.16
C GLU A 60 -2.61 8.10 3.70
N THR A 61 -3.46 7.33 3.01
CA THR A 61 -3.22 6.92 1.61
C THR A 61 -3.06 8.13 0.69
N LEU A 62 -3.94 9.13 0.80
CA LEU A 62 -3.88 10.34 -0.02
C LEU A 62 -2.70 11.25 0.35
N THR A 63 -2.33 11.31 1.63
CA THR A 63 -1.15 12.06 2.09
C THR A 63 0.12 11.49 1.47
N ARG A 64 0.28 10.16 1.49
CA ARG A 64 1.41 9.48 0.87
C ARG A 64 1.41 9.64 -0.65
N LEU A 65 0.25 9.52 -1.31
CA LEU A 65 0.15 9.80 -2.75
C LEU A 65 0.65 11.22 -3.09
N ARG A 66 0.26 12.23 -2.29
CA ARG A 66 0.77 13.60 -2.45
C ARG A 66 2.29 13.68 -2.32
N GLU A 67 2.90 12.98 -1.36
CA GLU A 67 4.36 12.93 -1.20
C GLU A 67 5.05 12.35 -2.44
N TYR A 68 4.51 11.26 -3.00
CA TYR A 68 5.03 10.68 -4.24
C TYR A 68 4.86 11.59 -5.46
N GLU A 69 3.75 12.31 -5.57
CA GLU A 69 3.56 13.33 -6.63
C GLU A 69 4.57 14.47 -6.52
N VAL A 70 4.90 14.91 -5.31
CA VAL A 70 5.93 15.94 -5.09
C VAL A 70 7.31 15.40 -5.47
N ARG A 71 7.69 14.24 -4.94
CA ARG A 71 8.97 13.58 -5.26
C ARG A 71 9.14 13.37 -6.77
N ARG A 72 8.09 12.90 -7.46
CA ARG A 72 8.13 12.68 -8.91
C ARG A 72 8.39 13.97 -9.70
N LYS A 73 7.82 15.10 -9.24
CA LYS A 73 8.08 16.43 -9.85
C LYS A 73 9.49 16.95 -9.59
N GLU A 74 10.11 16.57 -8.48
CA GLU A 74 11.50 16.94 -8.16
C GLU A 74 12.52 16.12 -8.97
N GLU A 75 12.13 14.92 -9.43
CA GLU A 75 12.94 14.04 -10.26
C GLU A 75 12.85 14.33 -11.78
N GLU A 76 11.90 15.18 -12.20
CA GLU A 76 11.68 15.61 -13.59
C GLU A 76 12.44 16.90 -13.93
#